data_AF-A0A920GUV8-F1
#
_entry.id   AF-A0A920GUV8-F1
#
_cell.length_a   1.000
_cell.length_b   1.000
_cell.length_c   1.000
_cell.angle_alpha   90.00
_cell.angle_beta   90.00
_cell.angle_gamma   90.00
#
_symmetry.space_group_name_H-M   'P 1'
#
loop_
_entity.id
_entity.type
_entity.pdbx_description
1 polymer ?
#
loop_
_entity_poly.entity_id
_entity_poly.type
_entity_poly.pdbx_seq_one_letter_code
_entity_poly.pdbx_strand_id
1 'polypeptide(L)'
;MPNSKNHSFIEPQQERSKKRFEAVLKTAEFIYKNQDDYDLTVQDIAKLSGMKRPSIYKFFPNNESILAAISKKHTDNLLLLIKKNFESLNSKSTTELIKILIDVIVIFLINNSPISKLIFTDYSKKIMKEELLNLFKSFSDHNEIKIKYSLSIIISCLEEAFMREGNISPQQIAETKKACLHYLVN
;
A
#
# COMPACT_ATOMS: atom_id res chain seq x y z
N MET A 1 -22.89 5.80 9.31
CA MET A 1 -21.54 5.26 9.02
C MET A 1 -21.08 5.83 7.69
N PRO A 2 -20.01 6.65 7.63
CA PRO A 2 -19.46 7.06 6.35
C PRO A 2 -18.72 5.85 5.74
N ASN A 3 -19.12 5.49 4.52
CA ASN A 3 -18.58 4.41 3.72
C ASN A 3 -17.05 4.57 3.61
N SER A 4 -16.27 3.55 3.95
CA SER A 4 -14.79 3.54 3.84
C SER A 4 -14.26 3.63 2.39
N LYS A 5 -15.16 3.84 1.41
CA LYS A 5 -14.92 3.91 -0.03
C LYS A 5 -14.96 5.32 -0.63
N ASN A 6 -14.87 6.38 0.17
CA ASN A 6 -14.72 7.73 -0.38
C ASN A 6 -13.27 7.97 -0.77
N HIS A 7 -12.88 7.45 -1.94
CA HIS A 7 -11.66 7.85 -2.60
C HIS A 7 -11.79 9.29 -3.11
N SER A 8 -10.69 10.04 -3.13
CA SER A 8 -10.65 11.39 -3.70
C SER A 8 -10.70 11.41 -5.23
N PHE A 9 -10.71 10.24 -5.88
CA PHE A 9 -10.77 10.04 -7.33
C PHE A 9 -12.01 9.22 -7.74
N ILE A 10 -12.37 9.32 -9.02
CA ILE A 10 -13.57 8.70 -9.58
C ILE A 10 -13.18 7.50 -10.45
N GLU A 11 -13.42 6.29 -9.94
CA GLU A 11 -13.20 5.06 -10.70
C GLU A 11 -14.26 4.87 -11.79
N PRO A 12 -13.87 4.78 -13.08
CA PRO A 12 -14.81 4.56 -14.15
C PRO A 12 -15.32 3.12 -14.22
N GLN A 13 -16.59 2.96 -14.59
CA GLN A 13 -17.21 1.64 -14.78
C GLN A 13 -17.09 1.10 -16.21
N GLN A 14 -17.08 1.99 -17.21
CA GLN A 14 -17.02 1.59 -18.62
C GLN A 14 -15.59 1.26 -19.07
N GLU A 15 -15.41 0.17 -19.81
CA GLU A 15 -14.09 -0.31 -20.28
C GLU A 15 -13.25 0.75 -21.00
N ARG A 16 -13.87 1.55 -21.88
CA ARG A 16 -13.16 2.65 -22.56
C ARG A 16 -12.62 3.69 -21.58
N SER A 17 -13.39 3.99 -20.54
CA SER A 17 -13.00 4.96 -19.51
C SER A 17 -11.96 4.37 -18.56
N LYS A 18 -12.07 3.09 -18.20
CA LYS A 18 -11.03 2.36 -17.43
C LYS A 18 -9.68 2.38 -18.14
N LYS A 19 -9.64 2.11 -19.45
CA LYS A 19 -8.39 2.20 -20.23
C LYS A 19 -7.74 3.57 -20.15
N ARG A 20 -8.54 4.65 -20.12
CA ARG A 20 -8.03 6.02 -19.97
C ARG A 20 -7.54 6.30 -18.56
N PHE A 21 -8.29 5.87 -17.56
CA PHE A 21 -7.92 5.96 -16.15
C PHE A 21 -6.57 5.26 -15.89
N GLU A 22 -6.42 4.03 -16.36
CA GLU A 22 -5.16 3.28 -16.25
C GLU A 22 -4.00 3.93 -17.00
N ALA A 23 -4.25 4.49 -18.19
CA ALA A 23 -3.22 5.21 -18.94
C ALA A 23 -2.77 6.49 -18.19
N VAL A 24 -3.68 7.20 -17.53
CA VAL A 24 -3.34 8.30 -16.64
C VAL A 24 -2.49 7.82 -15.47
N LEU A 25 -2.92 6.77 -14.76
CA LEU A 25 -2.15 6.22 -13.63
C LEU A 25 -0.76 5.74 -14.06
N LYS A 26 -0.64 5.05 -15.19
CA LYS A 26 0.66 4.60 -15.70
C LYS A 26 1.59 5.76 -16.03
N THR A 27 1.05 6.85 -16.58
CA THR A 27 1.81 8.07 -16.87
C THR A 27 2.25 8.74 -15.56
N ALA A 28 1.35 8.83 -14.59
CA ALA A 28 1.61 9.39 -13.27
C ALA A 28 2.69 8.59 -12.51
N GLU A 29 2.59 7.26 -12.50
CA GLU A 29 3.60 6.36 -11.92
C GLU A 29 4.95 6.52 -12.61
N PHE A 30 4.98 6.66 -13.94
CA PHE A 30 6.22 6.91 -14.66
C PHE A 30 6.87 8.24 -14.22
N ILE A 31 6.10 9.33 -14.13
CA ILE A 31 6.63 10.62 -13.68
C ILE A 31 7.15 10.50 -12.24
N TYR A 32 6.34 9.92 -11.34
CA TYR A 32 6.69 9.75 -9.93
C TYR A 32 7.98 8.93 -9.72
N LYS A 33 8.24 7.93 -10.56
CA LYS A 33 9.47 7.12 -10.48
C LYS A 33 10.72 7.84 -10.95
N ASN A 34 10.59 8.83 -11.82
CA ASN A 34 11.72 9.47 -12.51
C ASN A 34 12.01 10.89 -12.03
N GLN A 35 11.23 11.42 -11.09
CA GLN A 35 11.40 12.78 -10.56
C GLN A 35 11.31 12.74 -9.03
N ASP A 36 12.48 12.79 -8.39
CA ASP A 36 12.56 12.87 -6.92
C ASP A 36 12.00 14.21 -6.43
N ASP A 37 11.23 14.15 -5.34
CA ASP A 37 10.64 15.31 -4.66
C ASP A 37 9.79 16.23 -5.56
N TYR A 38 9.21 15.65 -6.61
CA TYR A 38 8.41 16.37 -7.59
C TYR A 38 6.91 16.33 -7.26
N ASP A 39 6.29 17.51 -7.24
CA ASP A 39 4.84 17.64 -7.10
C ASP A 39 4.14 17.34 -8.44
N LEU A 40 3.70 16.08 -8.59
CA LEU A 40 3.04 15.59 -9.79
C LEU A 40 1.75 16.38 -10.09
N THR A 41 1.68 16.99 -11.27
CA THR A 41 0.46 17.72 -11.67
C THR A 41 -0.34 17.05 -12.79
N VAL A 42 -1.64 17.34 -12.85
CA VAL A 42 -2.50 17.01 -14.01
C VAL A 42 -1.93 17.56 -15.32
N GLN A 43 -1.23 18.70 -15.27
CA GLN A 43 -0.59 19.30 -16.44
C GLN A 43 0.56 18.44 -16.97
N ASP A 44 1.37 17.86 -16.09
CA ASP A 44 2.51 17.01 -16.49
C ASP A 44 2.02 15.72 -17.14
N ILE A 45 0.99 15.13 -16.54
CA ILE A 45 0.33 13.95 -17.09
C ILE A 45 -0.28 14.27 -18.45
N ALA A 46 -0.99 15.40 -18.59
CA ALA A 46 -1.56 15.81 -19.88
C ALA A 46 -0.48 15.97 -20.96
N LYS A 47 0.64 16.61 -20.60
CA LYS A 47 1.78 16.83 -21.49
C LYS A 47 2.42 15.52 -21.93
N LEU A 48 2.63 14.58 -21.00
CA LEU A 48 3.31 13.31 -21.29
C LEU A 48 2.40 12.27 -21.95
N SER A 49 1.14 12.17 -21.53
CA SER A 49 0.17 11.20 -22.08
C SER A 49 -0.50 11.65 -23.37
N GLY A 50 -0.39 12.94 -23.73
CA GLY A 50 -1.15 13.56 -24.83
C GLY A 50 -2.65 13.70 -24.55
N MET A 51 -3.12 13.40 -23.34
CA MET A 51 -4.53 13.55 -22.98
C MET A 51 -4.88 15.00 -22.66
N LYS A 52 -6.11 15.40 -23.01
CA LYS A 52 -6.63 16.74 -22.66
C LYS A 52 -6.89 16.82 -21.15
N ARG A 53 -6.47 17.90 -20.50
CA ARG A 53 -6.68 18.14 -19.05
C ARG A 53 -8.12 17.89 -18.58
N PRO A 54 -9.20 18.36 -19.27
CA PRO A 54 -10.57 18.08 -18.86
C PRO A 54 -10.92 16.58 -18.81
N SER A 55 -10.27 15.77 -19.64
CA SER A 55 -10.46 14.31 -19.61
C SER A 55 -9.80 13.65 -18.40
N ILE A 56 -8.72 14.25 -17.87
CA ILE A 56 -8.03 13.79 -16.67
C ILE A 56 -8.79 14.25 -15.43
N TYR A 57 -9.20 15.53 -15.38
CA TYR A 57 -10.00 16.09 -14.28
C TYR A 57 -11.32 15.36 -14.05
N LYS A 58 -11.88 14.71 -15.09
CA LYS A 58 -13.05 13.83 -14.96
C LYS A 58 -12.83 12.68 -13.97
N PHE A 59 -11.59 12.19 -13.85
CA PHE A 59 -11.23 11.08 -12.97
C PHE A 59 -10.51 11.56 -11.71
N PHE A 60 -9.69 12.61 -11.85
CA PHE A 60 -8.79 13.10 -10.82
C PHE A 60 -9.02 14.60 -10.63
N PRO A 61 -9.93 15.01 -9.73
CA PRO A 61 -10.32 16.41 -9.56
C PRO A 61 -9.15 17.34 -9.17
N ASN A 62 -8.12 16.81 -8.51
CA ASN A 62 -6.93 17.53 -8.08
C ASN A 62 -5.67 16.65 -8.16
N ASN A 63 -4.49 17.22 -7.92
CA ASN A 63 -3.22 16.49 -8.02
C ASN A 63 -3.15 15.35 -6.98
N GLU A 64 -3.65 15.60 -5.77
CA GLU A 64 -3.65 14.66 -4.66
C GLU A 64 -4.49 13.41 -4.96
N SER A 65 -5.58 13.56 -5.73
CA SER A 65 -6.41 12.43 -6.14
C SER A 65 -5.69 11.44 -7.05
N ILE A 66 -4.66 11.88 -7.78
CA ILE A 66 -3.82 11.00 -8.59
C ILE A 66 -2.93 10.15 -7.68
N LEU A 67 -2.26 10.78 -6.72
CA LEU A 67 -1.41 10.07 -5.75
C LEU A 67 -2.23 9.10 -4.89
N ALA A 68 -3.45 9.49 -4.49
CA ALA A 68 -4.37 8.62 -3.78
C ALA A 68 -4.75 7.38 -4.60
N ALA A 69 -4.92 7.51 -5.91
CA ALA A 69 -5.24 6.39 -6.79
C ALA A 69 -4.05 5.44 -6.99
N ILE A 70 -2.83 5.97 -7.15
CA ILE A 70 -1.61 5.15 -7.16
C ILE A 70 -1.47 4.43 -5.81
N SER A 71 -1.61 5.15 -4.71
CA SER A 71 -1.54 4.62 -3.35
C SER A 71 -2.52 3.47 -3.13
N LYS A 72 -3.79 3.65 -3.52
CA LYS A 72 -4.80 2.60 -3.46
C LYS A 72 -4.43 1.38 -4.32
N LYS A 73 -4.07 1.59 -5.59
CA LYS A 73 -3.68 0.50 -6.50
C LYS A 73 -2.55 -0.35 -5.92
N HIS A 74 -1.51 0.29 -5.38
CA HIS A 74 -0.37 -0.42 -4.81
C HIS A 74 -0.70 -1.07 -3.46
N THR A 75 -1.56 -0.46 -2.66
CA THR A 75 -2.07 -1.05 -1.42
C THR A 75 -2.89 -2.31 -1.70
N ASP A 76 -3.80 -2.26 -2.68
CA ASP A 76 -4.61 -3.43 -3.10
C ASP A 76 -3.71 -4.57 -3.61
N ASN A 77 -2.68 -4.24 -4.40
CA ASN A 77 -1.72 -5.22 -4.89
C ASN A 77 -0.94 -5.89 -3.75
N LEU A 78 -0.49 -5.11 -2.75
CA LEU A 78 0.19 -5.64 -1.57
C LEU A 78 -0.73 -6.56 -0.75
N LEU A 79 -1.98 -6.14 -0.49
CA LEU A 79 -2.96 -6.95 0.22
C LEU A 79 -3.25 -8.27 -0.49
N LEU A 80 -3.36 -8.23 -1.82
CA LEU A 80 -3.53 -9.45 -2.62
C LEU A 80 -2.31 -10.38 -2.52
N LEU A 81 -1.10 -9.82 -2.54
CA LEU A 81 0.13 -10.60 -2.38
C LEU A 81 0.19 -11.26 -1.00
N ILE A 82 -0.14 -10.52 0.06
CA ILE A 82 -0.18 -11.05 1.44
C ILE A 82 -1.21 -12.18 1.54
N LYS A 83 -2.43 -11.96 1.04
CA LYS A 83 -3.49 -12.97 1.03
C LYS A 83 -3.05 -14.26 0.36
N LYS A 84 -2.46 -14.18 -0.84
CA LYS A 84 -1.95 -15.36 -1.57
C LYS A 84 -0.86 -16.10 -0.78
N ASN A 85 0.03 -15.37 -0.12
CA ASN A 85 1.07 -15.99 0.71
C ASN A 85 0.45 -16.70 1.93
N PHE A 86 -0.54 -16.10 2.58
CA PHE A 86 -1.23 -16.73 3.71
C PHE A 86 -1.99 -17.99 3.29
N GLU A 87 -2.66 -17.98 2.14
CA GLU A 87 -3.39 -19.13 1.57
C GLU A 87 -2.46 -20.31 1.24
N SER A 88 -1.19 -20.05 0.95
CA SER A 88 -0.21 -21.10 0.61
C SER A 88 0.36 -21.86 1.82
N LEU A 89 0.01 -21.46 3.04
CA LEU A 89 0.59 -22.02 4.27
C LEU A 89 -0.21 -23.23 4.78
N ASN A 90 0.53 -24.30 5.07
CA ASN A 90 -0.03 -25.51 5.68
C ASN A 90 -0.27 -25.34 7.20
N SER A 91 0.60 -24.60 7.90
CA SER A 91 0.47 -24.28 9.34
C SER A 91 0.08 -22.81 9.55
N LYS A 92 -0.84 -22.56 10.49
CA LYS A 92 -1.50 -21.25 10.68
C LYS A 92 -1.13 -20.58 12.00
N SER A 93 0.09 -20.79 12.50
CA SER A 93 0.48 -20.11 13.75
C SER A 93 0.57 -18.60 13.53
N THR A 94 0.11 -17.79 14.50
CA THR A 94 0.19 -16.31 14.42
C THR A 94 1.60 -15.84 14.10
N THR A 95 2.56 -16.49 14.74
CA THR A 95 3.98 -16.16 14.66
C THR A 95 4.51 -16.35 13.25
N GLU A 96 4.13 -17.43 12.56
CA GLU A 96 4.51 -17.67 11.16
C GLU A 96 3.84 -16.65 10.23
N LEU A 97 2.55 -16.40 10.41
CA LEU A 97 1.80 -15.41 9.62
C LEU A 97 2.41 -14.01 9.73
N ILE A 98 2.81 -13.60 10.94
CA ILE A 98 3.44 -12.29 11.18
C ILE A 98 4.84 -12.21 10.56
N LYS A 99 5.65 -13.28 10.63
CA LYS A 99 6.96 -13.32 9.96
C LYS A 99 6.81 -13.14 8.45
N ILE A 100 5.88 -13.89 7.86
CA ILE A 100 5.61 -13.84 6.42
C ILE A 100 5.04 -12.49 6.01
N LEU A 101 4.13 -11.92 6.81
CA LEU A 101 3.61 -10.58 6.57
C LEU A 101 4.74 -9.55 6.47
N ILE A 102 5.67 -9.56 7.44
CA ILE A 102 6.82 -8.65 7.43
C ILE A 102 7.67 -8.87 6.17
N ASP A 103 7.97 -10.12 5.82
CA ASP A 103 8.79 -10.42 4.64
C ASP A 103 8.12 -9.97 3.33
N VAL A 104 6.82 -10.23 3.17
CA VAL A 104 6.06 -9.82 2.00
C VAL A 104 6.00 -8.30 1.88
N ILE A 105 5.74 -7.58 2.97
CA ILE A 105 5.74 -6.11 2.96
C ILE A 105 7.12 -5.58 2.58
N VAL A 106 8.19 -6.09 3.19
CA VAL A 106 9.57 -5.64 2.91
C VAL A 106 9.95 -5.87 1.44
N ILE A 107 9.70 -7.07 0.91
CA ILE A 107 9.98 -7.41 -0.50
C ILE A 107 9.20 -6.48 -1.42
N PHE A 108 7.92 -6.22 -1.11
CA PHE A 108 7.12 -5.28 -1.88
C PHE A 108 7.68 -3.86 -1.84
N LEU A 109 8.04 -3.38 -0.65
CA LEU A 109 8.58 -2.04 -0.43
C LEU A 109 9.83 -1.80 -1.29
N ILE A 110 10.79 -2.72 -1.21
CA ILE A 110 12.07 -2.64 -1.93
C ILE A 110 11.85 -2.69 -3.45
N ASN A 111 11.06 -3.65 -3.94
CA ASN A 111 10.86 -3.86 -5.38
C ASN A 111 9.99 -2.79 -6.06
N ASN A 112 9.23 -2.00 -5.30
CA ASN A 112 8.35 -0.95 -5.83
C ASN A 112 8.82 0.47 -5.44
N SER A 113 10.02 0.63 -4.89
CA SER A 113 10.59 1.96 -4.63
C SER A 113 10.73 2.77 -5.94
N PRO A 114 10.43 4.09 -5.96
CA PRO A 114 9.99 4.93 -4.83
C PRO A 114 8.47 4.91 -4.56
N ILE A 115 7.64 4.27 -5.41
CA ILE A 115 6.16 4.27 -5.28
C ILE A 115 5.71 3.78 -3.91
N SER A 116 6.43 2.83 -3.33
CA SER A 116 6.18 2.29 -2.00
C SER A 116 6.02 3.35 -0.90
N LYS A 117 6.59 4.56 -1.04
CA LYS A 117 6.33 5.68 -0.09
C LYS A 117 4.84 6.00 0.03
N LEU A 118 4.08 5.85 -1.05
CA LEU A 118 2.65 6.15 -1.10
C LEU A 118 1.80 5.16 -0.29
N ILE A 119 2.30 3.98 0.09
CA ILE A 119 1.52 3.05 0.92
C ILE A 119 1.48 3.49 2.39
N PHE A 120 2.34 4.43 2.79
CA PHE A 120 2.39 4.97 4.14
C PHE A 120 1.52 6.22 4.34
N THR A 121 0.67 6.58 3.38
CA THR A 121 -0.35 7.61 3.61
C THR A 121 -1.34 7.16 4.70
N ASP A 122 -1.92 8.10 5.45
CA ASP A 122 -2.92 7.78 6.50
C ASP A 122 -4.07 6.94 5.96
N TYR A 123 -4.49 7.24 4.73
CA TYR A 123 -5.51 6.50 4.01
C TYR A 123 -5.13 5.03 3.82
N SER A 124 -3.94 4.76 3.27
CA SER A 124 -3.49 3.40 2.99
C SER A 124 -3.14 2.63 4.25
N LYS A 125 -2.54 3.28 5.26
CA LYS A 125 -2.33 2.67 6.59
C LYS A 125 -3.66 2.22 7.21
N LYS A 126 -4.71 3.03 7.11
CA LYS A 126 -6.03 2.68 7.63
C LYS A 126 -6.60 1.44 6.95
N ILE A 127 -6.62 1.43 5.60
CA ILE A 127 -7.12 0.27 4.84
C ILE A 127 -6.30 -0.97 5.13
N MET A 128 -4.96 -0.87 5.09
CA MET A 128 -4.09 -2.01 5.38
C MET A 128 -4.38 -2.60 6.76
N LYS A 129 -4.53 -1.76 7.80
CA LYS A 129 -4.86 -2.25 9.14
C LYS A 129 -6.21 -2.96 9.19
N GLU A 130 -7.24 -2.39 8.56
CA GLU A 130 -8.59 -2.97 8.54
C GLU A 130 -8.61 -4.32 7.79
N GLU A 131 -8.06 -4.36 6.57
CA GLU A 131 -8.04 -5.55 5.72
C GLU A 131 -7.15 -6.65 6.29
N LEU A 132 -5.96 -6.31 6.81
CA LEU A 132 -5.09 -7.29 7.46
C LEU A 132 -5.72 -7.87 8.71
N LEU A 133 -6.38 -7.05 9.53
CA LEU A 133 -7.08 -7.57 10.72
C LEU A 133 -8.16 -8.58 10.34
N ASN A 134 -8.96 -8.29 9.30
CA ASN A 134 -9.96 -9.21 8.77
C ASN A 134 -9.33 -10.49 8.22
N LEU A 135 -8.17 -10.37 7.56
CA LEU A 135 -7.41 -11.51 7.07
C LEU A 135 -6.91 -12.38 8.22
N PHE A 136 -6.33 -11.83 9.29
CA PHE A 136 -5.91 -12.64 10.45
C PHE A 136 -7.08 -13.38 11.10
N LYS A 137 -8.26 -12.75 11.20
CA LYS A 137 -9.47 -13.40 11.72
C LYS A 137 -9.90 -14.62 10.91
N SER A 138 -9.69 -14.63 9.59
CA SER A 138 -10.08 -15.77 8.75
C SER A 138 -9.07 -16.91 8.76
N PHE A 139 -7.81 -16.64 9.14
CA PHE A 139 -6.77 -17.66 9.18
C PHE A 139 -6.58 -18.29 10.56
N SER A 140 -7.14 -17.70 11.62
CA SER A 140 -6.71 -18.10 12.97
C SER A 140 -7.46 -17.46 14.15
N ASP A 141 -7.58 -18.23 15.23
CA ASP A 141 -8.11 -17.77 16.52
C ASP A 141 -7.05 -17.01 17.30
N HIS A 142 -7.13 -15.68 17.30
CA HIS A 142 -6.13 -14.80 17.88
C HIS A 142 -6.76 -13.73 18.77
N ASN A 143 -5.98 -13.23 19.73
CA ASN A 143 -6.37 -12.04 20.47
C ASN A 143 -6.32 -10.82 19.52
N GLU A 144 -7.50 -10.28 19.20
CA GLU A 144 -7.66 -9.16 18.26
C GLU A 144 -6.81 -7.94 18.65
N ILE A 145 -6.71 -7.64 19.95
CA ILE A 145 -5.93 -6.51 20.46
C ILE A 145 -4.44 -6.73 20.18
N LYS A 146 -3.93 -7.94 20.45
CA LYS A 146 -2.53 -8.28 20.14
C LYS A 146 -2.23 -8.15 18.64
N ILE A 147 -3.14 -8.58 17.76
CA ILE A 147 -2.95 -8.42 16.32
C ILE A 147 -2.94 -6.94 15.92
N LYS A 148 -3.89 -6.13 16.39
CA LYS A 148 -3.96 -4.69 16.08
C LYS A 148 -2.66 -3.96 16.46
N TYR A 149 -2.13 -4.22 17.64
CA TYR A 149 -0.89 -3.60 18.08
C TYR A 149 0.32 -4.13 17.32
N SER A 150 0.37 -5.44 17.03
CA SER A 150 1.43 -6.01 16.18
C SER A 150 1.46 -5.36 14.80
N LEU A 151 0.30 -5.20 14.14
CA LEU A 151 0.21 -4.51 12.85
C LEU A 151 0.67 -3.05 12.94
N SER A 152 0.37 -2.37 14.05
CA SER A 152 0.82 -1.00 14.26
C SER A 152 2.34 -0.92 14.43
N ILE A 153 2.94 -1.83 15.20
CA ILE A 153 4.40 -1.94 15.35
C ILE A 153 5.05 -2.19 13.99
N ILE A 154 4.55 -3.18 13.22
CA ILE A 154 5.08 -3.51 11.89
C ILE A 154 5.07 -2.28 10.98
N ILE A 155 3.91 -1.62 10.85
CA ILE A 155 3.78 -0.47 9.95
C ILE A 155 4.73 0.66 10.37
N SER A 156 4.80 0.98 11.67
CA SER A 156 5.67 2.05 12.16
C SER A 156 7.15 1.75 11.99
N CYS A 157 7.60 0.54 12.30
CA CYS A 157 9.00 0.15 12.13
C CYS A 157 9.43 0.13 10.66
N LEU A 158 8.59 -0.43 9.78
CA LEU A 158 8.90 -0.50 8.34
C LEU A 158 8.82 0.86 7.67
N GLU A 159 7.91 1.74 8.08
CA GLU A 159 7.86 3.13 7.61
C GLU A 159 9.13 3.88 7.97
N GLU A 160 9.52 3.89 9.25
CA GLU A 160 10.74 4.57 9.72
C GLU A 160 11.98 4.04 8.97
N ALA A 161 12.07 2.71 8.81
CA ALA A 161 13.19 2.10 8.11
C ALA A 161 13.23 2.50 6.63
N PHE A 162 12.09 2.44 5.94
CA PHE A 162 12.01 2.66 4.50
C PHE A 162 12.12 4.14 4.11
N MET A 163 11.49 5.05 4.87
CA MET A 163 11.41 6.46 4.49
C MET A 163 12.77 7.17 4.53
N ARG A 164 13.75 6.63 5.28
CA ARG A 164 15.10 7.21 5.38
C ARG A 164 15.95 6.97 4.13
N GLU A 165 15.95 5.75 3.60
CA GLU A 165 16.90 5.32 2.56
C GLU A 165 16.23 4.73 1.31
N GLY A 166 14.89 4.62 1.29
CA GLY A 166 14.16 3.92 0.23
C GLY A 166 14.46 2.41 0.17
N ASN A 167 15.05 1.87 1.24
CA ASN A 167 15.48 0.49 1.39
C ASN A 167 15.37 0.08 2.87
N ILE A 168 15.44 -1.23 3.16
CA ILE A 168 15.37 -1.77 4.52
C ILE A 168 16.49 -2.80 4.69
N SER A 169 17.39 -2.56 5.64
CA SER A 169 18.50 -3.47 5.93
C SER A 169 18.04 -4.77 6.61
N PRO A 170 18.79 -5.88 6.46
CA PRO A 170 18.49 -7.13 7.17
C PRO A 170 18.39 -6.97 8.69
N GLN A 171 19.18 -6.08 9.27
CA GLN A 171 19.13 -5.79 10.72
C GLN A 171 17.81 -5.13 11.11
N GLN A 172 17.32 -4.15 10.34
CA GLN A 172 16.02 -3.51 10.60
C GLN A 172 14.85 -4.51 10.47
N ILE A 173 14.92 -5.43 9.50
CA ILE A 173 13.92 -6.51 9.35
C ILE A 173 13.95 -7.42 10.58
N ALA A 174 15.14 -7.83 11.03
CA ALA A 174 15.32 -8.70 12.19
C ALA A 174 14.79 -8.05 13.48
N GLU A 175 15.10 -6.78 13.72
CA GLU A 175 14.61 -6.04 14.89
C GLU A 175 13.09 -5.83 14.83
N THR A 176 12.52 -5.56 13.65
CA THR A 176 11.07 -5.48 13.46
C THR A 176 10.39 -6.80 13.82
N LYS A 177 10.90 -7.93 13.31
CA LYS A 177 10.40 -9.27 13.66
C LYS A 177 10.52 -9.53 15.16
N LYS A 178 11.67 -9.22 15.75
CA LYS A 178 11.91 -9.42 17.19
C LYS A 178 10.90 -8.64 18.04
N ALA A 179 10.70 -7.35 17.75
CA ALA A 179 9.75 -6.50 18.47
C ALA A 179 8.32 -7.06 18.41
N CYS A 180 7.84 -7.43 17.22
CA CYS A 180 6.50 -7.97 17.05
C CYS A 180 6.30 -9.34 17.71
N LEU A 181 7.28 -10.24 17.58
CA LEU A 181 7.17 -11.58 18.14
C LEU A 181 7.23 -11.59 19.66
N HIS A 182 8.09 -10.77 20.28
CA HIS A 182 8.11 -10.60 21.73
C HIS A 182 6.77 -10.05 22.25
N TYR A 183 6.16 -9.11 21.54
CA TYR A 183 4.85 -8.57 21.91
C TYR A 183 3.72 -9.61 21.78
N LEU A 184 3.79 -10.50 20.79
CA LEU A 184 2.77 -11.54 20.60
C LEU A 184 2.80 -12.61 21.70
N VAL A 185 4.00 -13.00 22.15
CA VAL A 185 4.18 -14.07 23.14
C VAL A 185 3.84 -13.62 24.56
N ASN A 186 4.18 -12.38 24.93
CA ASN A 186 3.89 -11.79 26.25
C ASN A 186 2.47 -11.25 26.31
#